data_AF-A0A1G5MZ87-F1
#
_entry.id   AF-A0A1G5MZ87-F1
#
_cell.length_a   1.000
_cell.length_b   1.000
_cell.length_c   1.000
_cell.angle_alpha   90.00
_cell.angle_beta   90.00
_cell.angle_gamma   90.00
#
_symmetry.space_group_name_H-M   'P 1'
#
loop_
_entity.id
_entity.type
_entity.pdbx_description
1 polymer ?
#
loop_
_entity_poly.entity_id
_entity_poly.type
_entity_poly.pdbx_seq_one_letter_code
_entity_poly.pdbx_strand_id
1 'polypeptide(L)'
;MAAAAGRGARARRERHLNFRARRTQFCGALLCLSLVASPLPARADICKLSGGESLFAAHAEEPRTIVTQTKSFALAGIAPPSLLDERLPDAAMLAAINNLLASSTARAVALSEKPDRWNRIPVWIISDAAFLQEELLRQGLAVAVPFAGDGLGETCATRLFAAEEEARKAGRGIWKTPGLVRQAKDVKALSSQYGRYGIVEGTIISVGDRPYRTYLNFGRDWSHDFTAEIDGRDVAVFGGEQQLLGLVGKTVRLRGFLDEKGGPMLLLRRSSQLEMMDALQHR
;
A
#
# COMPACT_ATOMS: atom_id res chain seq x y z
N MET A 1 -64.18 4.59 -21.88
CA MET A 1 -65.20 5.49 -22.47
C MET A 1 -66.37 5.58 -21.50
N ALA A 2 -67.00 6.75 -21.45
CA ALA A 2 -68.09 7.19 -20.57
C ALA A 2 -67.65 7.74 -19.20
N ALA A 3 -67.93 9.03 -19.06
CA ALA A 3 -67.55 9.95 -18.01
C ALA A 3 -68.78 10.52 -17.30
N ALA A 4 -68.50 11.26 -16.23
CA ALA A 4 -69.29 12.33 -15.62
C ALA A 4 -70.36 11.95 -14.57
N ALA A 5 -70.09 12.39 -13.34
CA ALA A 5 -71.10 12.93 -12.44
C ALA A 5 -70.45 14.00 -11.54
N GLY A 6 -70.93 15.24 -11.65
CA GLY A 6 -70.47 16.38 -10.87
C GLY A 6 -71.11 16.46 -9.48
N ARG A 7 -70.57 17.38 -8.67
CA ARG A 7 -71.08 18.04 -7.45
C ARG A 7 -69.87 18.80 -6.88
N GLY A 8 -69.90 20.03 -6.38
CA GLY A 8 -70.94 20.97 -6.04
C GLY A 8 -70.22 22.04 -5.20
N ALA A 9 -70.49 23.32 -5.49
CA ALA A 9 -69.83 24.45 -4.84
C ALA A 9 -70.16 24.55 -3.33
N ARG A 10 -69.19 25.00 -2.53
CA ARG A 10 -69.48 25.74 -1.29
C ARG A 10 -68.36 26.70 -0.94
N ALA A 11 -68.70 27.99 -1.01
CA ALA A 11 -67.91 29.13 -0.59
C ALA A 11 -67.64 29.15 0.92
N ARG A 12 -66.50 29.68 1.35
CA ARG A 12 -66.45 30.51 2.57
C ARG A 12 -65.21 31.40 2.67
N ARG A 13 -65.49 32.69 2.44
CA ARG A 13 -64.99 33.89 3.15
C ARG A 13 -63.48 34.07 3.30
N GLU A 14 -62.95 34.90 2.40
CA GLU A 14 -61.83 35.79 2.63
C GLU A 14 -62.07 36.67 3.87
N ARG A 15 -61.08 36.73 4.75
CA ARG A 15 -60.94 37.81 5.73
C ARG A 15 -59.55 38.40 5.58
N HIS A 16 -59.52 39.54 4.91
CA HIS A 16 -58.45 40.51 4.96
C HIS A 16 -58.24 40.96 6.41
N LEU A 17 -57.03 40.79 6.92
CA LEU A 17 -56.52 41.54 8.07
C LEU A 17 -55.19 42.16 7.69
N ASN A 18 -55.26 43.48 7.54
CA ASN A 18 -54.14 44.39 7.35
C ASN A 18 -53.11 44.22 8.47
N PHE A 19 -51.88 43.87 8.13
CA PHE A 19 -50.75 44.06 9.04
C PHE A 19 -49.78 45.07 8.44
N ARG A 20 -49.76 46.25 9.06
CA ARG A 20 -48.85 47.37 8.76
C ARG A 20 -47.40 46.91 8.86
N ALA A 21 -46.64 47.14 7.79
CA ALA A 21 -45.20 47.00 7.75
C ALA A 21 -44.53 47.92 8.78
N ARG A 22 -43.81 47.35 9.74
CA ARG A 22 -42.71 48.03 10.45
C ARG A 22 -41.41 47.54 9.82
N ARG A 23 -40.74 48.43 9.10
CA ARG A 23 -39.37 48.24 8.61
C ARG A 23 -38.43 48.20 9.81
N THR A 24 -37.95 47.02 10.16
CA THR A 24 -36.74 46.85 10.97
C THR A 24 -35.62 46.41 10.03
N GLN A 25 -34.66 47.31 9.81
CA GLN A 25 -33.40 46.99 9.14
C GLN A 25 -32.64 45.97 10.00
N PHE A 26 -32.60 44.73 9.55
CA PHE A 26 -31.62 43.74 10.02
C PHE A 26 -30.46 43.76 9.03
N CYS A 27 -29.31 44.30 9.45
CA CYS A 27 -28.03 44.03 8.83
C CYS A 27 -27.74 42.53 8.97
N GLY A 28 -27.98 41.77 7.90
CA GLY A 28 -27.56 40.38 7.81
C GLY A 28 -26.04 40.30 7.70
N ALA A 29 -25.36 40.06 8.81
CA ALA A 29 -23.98 39.61 8.78
C ALA A 29 -23.96 38.17 8.24
N LEU A 30 -23.57 37.98 6.98
CA LEU A 30 -23.18 36.68 6.46
C LEU A 30 -21.94 36.21 7.23
N LEU A 31 -22.12 35.32 8.21
CA LEU A 31 -21.03 34.53 8.76
C LEU A 31 -20.66 33.48 7.70
N CYS A 32 -19.65 33.78 6.88
CA CYS A 32 -18.94 32.76 6.12
C CYS A 32 -18.26 31.81 7.11
N LEU A 33 -18.89 30.66 7.39
CA LEU A 33 -18.25 29.56 8.10
C LEU A 33 -17.21 28.94 7.16
N SER A 34 -16.01 29.52 7.12
CA SER A 34 -14.87 28.92 6.45
C SER A 34 -14.56 27.60 7.14
N LEU A 35 -14.84 26.47 6.48
CA LEU A 35 -14.22 25.20 6.82
C LEU A 35 -12.71 25.38 6.66
N VAL A 36 -12.03 25.69 7.76
CA VAL A 36 -10.58 25.57 7.83
C VAL A 36 -10.30 24.07 7.83
N ALA A 37 -9.94 23.54 6.66
CA ALA A 37 -9.37 22.21 6.56
C ALA A 37 -8.02 22.26 7.31
N SER A 38 -8.04 21.88 8.59
CA SER A 38 -6.81 21.72 9.36
C SER A 38 -5.95 20.68 8.64
N PRO A 39 -4.72 21.02 8.24
CA PRO A 39 -3.82 20.02 7.69
C PRO A 39 -3.65 18.92 8.73
N LEU A 40 -3.89 17.67 8.32
CA LEU A 40 -3.55 16.51 9.13
C LEU A 40 -2.10 16.69 9.58
N PRO A 41 -1.78 16.42 10.87
CA PRO A 41 -0.40 16.53 11.33
C PRO A 41 0.46 15.64 10.45
N ALA A 42 1.42 16.25 9.75
CA ALA A 42 2.42 15.53 8.99
C ALA A 42 3.07 14.54 9.96
N ARG A 43 2.82 13.25 9.75
CA ARG A 43 3.48 12.18 10.49
C ARG A 43 4.97 12.47 10.37
N ALA A 44 5.66 12.65 11.50
CA ALA A 44 7.08 12.99 11.48
C ALA A 44 7.78 12.02 10.50
N ASP A 45 8.41 12.58 9.47
CA ASP A 45 9.05 11.80 8.41
C ASP A 45 10.31 11.17 9.02
N ILE A 46 10.11 10.02 9.65
CA ILE A 46 11.13 9.22 10.33
C ILE A 46 12.17 8.68 9.33
N CYS A 47 11.83 8.69 8.04
CA CYS A 47 12.73 8.37 6.94
C CYS A 47 13.47 9.64 6.47
N LYS A 48 14.53 10.04 7.19
CA LYS A 48 15.41 11.14 6.75
C LYS A 48 16.49 10.64 5.82
N LEU A 49 16.17 10.66 4.53
CA LEU A 49 17.12 10.30 3.49
C LEU A 49 18.13 11.44 3.28
N SER A 50 19.42 11.16 3.46
CA SER A 50 20.49 12.14 3.28
C SER A 50 21.76 11.47 2.76
N GLY A 51 22.67 12.26 2.18
CA GLY A 51 23.90 11.74 1.57
C GLY A 51 23.68 11.02 0.24
N GLY A 52 24.51 10.03 -0.05
CA GLY A 52 24.48 9.24 -1.28
C GLY A 52 25.46 9.71 -2.36
N GLU A 53 25.83 8.78 -3.22
CA GLU A 53 26.73 8.98 -4.36
C GLU A 53 25.97 9.64 -5.51
N SER A 54 26.54 10.67 -6.14
CA SER A 54 25.92 11.30 -7.31
C SER A 54 25.94 10.35 -8.50
N LEU A 55 24.81 10.20 -9.16
CA LEU A 55 24.67 9.37 -10.35
C LEU A 55 24.99 10.20 -11.59
N PHE A 56 26.09 9.85 -12.27
CA PHE A 56 26.49 10.47 -13.53
C PHE A 56 26.31 9.49 -14.68
N ALA A 57 25.67 9.95 -15.76
CA ALA A 57 25.37 9.14 -16.95
C ALA A 57 24.74 7.77 -16.62
N ALA A 58 23.91 7.74 -15.57
CA ALA A 58 23.24 6.54 -15.13
C ALA A 58 22.00 6.26 -15.99
N HIS A 59 21.72 5.00 -16.23
CA HIS A 59 20.48 4.56 -16.86
C HIS A 59 20.00 3.26 -16.23
N ALA A 60 18.71 2.97 -16.35
CA ALA A 60 18.17 1.68 -15.98
C ALA A 60 18.38 0.67 -17.12
N GLU A 61 19.13 -0.39 -16.82
CA GLU A 61 19.31 -1.54 -17.71
C GLU A 61 18.06 -2.44 -17.70
N GLU A 62 17.48 -2.61 -16.51
CA GLU A 62 16.24 -3.33 -16.27
C GLU A 62 15.48 -2.66 -15.11
N PRO A 63 14.18 -2.95 -14.89
CA PRO A 63 13.38 -2.26 -13.87
C PRO A 63 13.94 -2.29 -12.44
N ARG A 64 14.86 -3.22 -12.13
CA ARG A 64 15.48 -3.36 -10.80
C ARG A 64 16.93 -2.87 -10.74
N THR A 65 17.54 -2.56 -11.88
CA THR A 65 18.98 -2.31 -11.97
C THR A 65 19.26 -1.00 -12.68
N ILE A 66 19.89 -0.08 -11.95
CA ILE A 66 20.50 1.13 -12.51
C ILE A 66 21.99 0.87 -12.65
N VAL A 67 22.55 1.24 -13.79
CA VAL A 67 23.97 1.10 -14.06
C VAL A 67 24.60 2.46 -14.35
N THR A 68 25.87 2.56 -13.99
CA THR A 68 26.79 3.63 -14.39
C THR A 68 27.96 2.98 -15.15
N GLN A 69 28.96 3.75 -15.54
CA GLN A 69 30.15 3.18 -16.19
C GLN A 69 30.92 2.18 -15.31
N THR A 70 30.82 2.28 -13.98
CA THR A 70 31.67 1.52 -13.05
C THR A 70 30.90 0.71 -12.02
N LYS A 71 29.62 1.02 -11.78
CA LYS A 71 28.81 0.41 -10.72
C LYS A 71 27.42 0.05 -11.19
N SER A 72 26.88 -1.00 -10.59
CA SER A 72 25.49 -1.42 -10.73
C SER A 72 24.78 -1.28 -9.38
N PHE A 73 23.53 -0.84 -9.44
CA PHE A 73 22.73 -0.48 -8.28
C PHE A 73 21.39 -1.21 -8.34
N ALA A 74 21.00 -1.86 -7.23
CA ALA A 74 19.72 -2.53 -7.10
C ALA A 74 18.71 -1.60 -6.41
N LEU A 75 17.57 -1.35 -7.05
CA LEU A 75 16.51 -0.55 -6.45
C LEU A 75 15.86 -1.30 -5.29
N ALA A 76 16.15 -0.86 -4.07
CA ALA A 76 15.68 -1.50 -2.86
C ALA A 76 14.24 -1.13 -2.50
N GLY A 77 13.50 -2.08 -1.93
CA GLY A 77 12.15 -1.86 -1.40
C GLY A 77 11.04 -1.85 -2.44
N ILE A 78 11.37 -1.99 -3.73
CA ILE A 78 10.40 -2.08 -4.82
C ILE A 78 10.75 -3.20 -5.80
N ALA A 79 9.76 -3.64 -6.55
CA ALA A 79 9.90 -4.61 -7.62
C ALA A 79 9.03 -4.22 -8.83
N PRO A 80 9.37 -4.73 -10.03
CA PRO A 80 8.54 -4.57 -11.21
C PRO A 80 7.16 -5.22 -11.03
N PRO A 81 6.12 -4.69 -11.69
CA PRO A 81 4.80 -5.30 -11.72
C PRO A 81 4.79 -6.78 -12.13
N SER A 82 5.66 -7.18 -13.06
CA SER A 82 5.79 -8.57 -13.50
C SER A 82 6.08 -9.56 -12.37
N LEU A 83 6.61 -9.08 -11.23
CA LEU A 83 6.82 -9.91 -10.05
C LEU A 83 5.50 -10.41 -9.44
N LEU A 84 4.43 -9.60 -9.48
CA LEU A 84 3.08 -10.00 -9.04
C LEU A 84 2.37 -10.88 -10.08
N ASP A 85 2.48 -10.50 -11.34
CA ASP A 85 1.84 -11.17 -12.47
C ASP A 85 2.60 -10.82 -13.75
N GLU A 86 3.15 -11.82 -14.43
CA GLU A 86 3.97 -11.67 -15.65
C GLU A 86 3.29 -10.93 -16.79
N ARG A 87 1.95 -10.83 -16.76
CA ARG A 87 1.18 -10.10 -17.78
C ARG A 87 1.19 -8.59 -17.55
N LEU A 88 1.63 -8.12 -16.39
CA LEU A 88 1.72 -6.71 -16.08
C LEU A 88 2.94 -6.05 -16.75
N PRO A 89 2.80 -4.81 -17.26
CA PRO A 89 3.84 -4.17 -18.04
C PRO A 89 4.92 -3.51 -17.16
N ASP A 90 6.17 -3.92 -17.34
CA ASP A 90 7.33 -3.30 -16.67
C ASP A 90 7.86 -2.06 -17.42
N ALA A 91 7.51 -1.90 -18.70
CA ALA A 91 8.03 -0.85 -19.56
C ALA A 91 7.75 0.57 -19.02
N ALA A 92 6.60 0.77 -18.38
CA ALA A 92 6.24 2.06 -17.79
C ALA A 92 7.13 2.41 -16.59
N MET A 93 7.48 1.42 -15.75
CA MET A 93 8.43 1.59 -14.67
C MET A 93 9.81 1.97 -15.21
N LEU A 94 10.30 1.23 -16.21
CA LEU A 94 11.60 1.46 -16.82
C LEU A 94 11.70 2.87 -17.45
N ALA A 95 10.67 3.29 -18.17
CA ALA A 95 10.59 4.62 -18.76
C ALA A 95 10.59 5.72 -17.70
N ALA A 96 9.82 5.56 -16.60
CA ALA A 96 9.79 6.52 -15.51
C ALA A 96 11.15 6.67 -14.81
N ILE A 97 11.88 5.58 -14.60
CA ILE A 97 13.24 5.61 -14.04
C ILE A 97 14.18 6.41 -14.96
N ASN A 98 14.22 6.05 -16.25
CA ASN A 98 15.11 6.73 -17.21
C ASN A 98 14.76 8.21 -17.39
N ASN A 99 13.48 8.58 -17.38
CA ASN A 99 13.05 9.97 -17.43
C ASN A 99 13.53 10.77 -16.21
N LEU A 100 13.47 10.21 -15.00
CA LEU A 100 13.98 10.87 -13.80
C LEU A 100 15.51 11.03 -13.86
N LEU A 101 16.23 9.98 -14.26
CA LEU A 101 17.69 10.02 -14.38
C LEU A 101 18.18 11.01 -15.46
N ALA A 102 17.41 11.22 -16.52
CA ALA A 102 17.75 12.15 -17.60
C ALA A 102 17.39 13.61 -17.28
N SER A 103 16.38 13.85 -16.43
CA SER A 103 15.84 15.20 -16.19
C SER A 103 16.29 15.84 -14.87
N SER A 104 16.89 15.07 -13.96
CA SER A 104 17.19 15.50 -12.60
C SER A 104 18.57 15.05 -12.14
N THR A 105 19.18 15.79 -11.22
CA THR A 105 20.40 15.35 -10.54
C THR A 105 20.05 14.34 -9.46
N ALA A 106 20.30 13.06 -9.73
CA ALA A 106 20.00 11.95 -8.83
C ALA A 106 21.22 11.52 -8.00
N ARG A 107 20.95 11.06 -6.77
CA ARG A 107 21.91 10.46 -5.84
C ARG A 107 21.44 9.08 -5.42
N ALA A 108 22.37 8.14 -5.32
CA ALA A 108 22.16 6.80 -4.82
C ALA A 108 22.59 6.70 -3.33
N VAL A 109 21.62 6.53 -2.44
CA VAL A 109 21.86 6.27 -1.02
C VAL A 109 21.97 4.77 -0.82
N ALA A 110 23.19 4.30 -0.54
CA ALA A 110 23.46 2.89 -0.26
C ALA A 110 22.80 2.46 1.05
N LEU A 111 22.19 1.27 1.02
CA LEU A 111 21.53 0.64 2.18
C LEU A 111 22.33 -0.53 2.74
N SER A 112 23.42 -0.87 2.06
CA SER A 112 24.41 -1.82 2.54
C SER A 112 25.75 -1.44 1.93
N GLU A 113 26.80 -1.61 2.72
CA GLU A 113 28.18 -1.52 2.23
C GLU A 113 28.54 -2.75 1.38
N LYS A 114 27.79 -3.85 1.50
CA LYS A 114 28.04 -5.10 0.76
C LYS A 114 27.11 -5.19 -0.46
N PRO A 115 27.66 -5.43 -1.65
CA PRO A 115 26.85 -5.75 -2.83
C PRO A 115 26.02 -7.02 -2.63
N ASP A 116 24.96 -7.15 -3.43
CA ASP A 116 24.18 -8.38 -3.54
C ASP A 116 24.94 -9.49 -4.31
N ARG A 117 24.33 -10.67 -4.44
CA ARG A 117 24.94 -11.82 -5.13
C ARG A 117 25.25 -11.58 -6.61
N TRP A 118 24.73 -10.50 -7.20
CA TRP A 118 24.98 -10.08 -8.58
C TRP A 118 25.88 -8.84 -8.65
N ASN A 119 26.59 -8.55 -7.56
CA ASN A 119 27.51 -7.41 -7.44
C ASN A 119 26.82 -6.05 -7.62
N ARG A 120 25.53 -5.94 -7.29
CA ARG A 120 24.80 -4.67 -7.30
C ARG A 120 24.73 -4.09 -5.88
N ILE A 121 24.91 -2.79 -5.74
CA ILE A 121 24.77 -2.11 -4.45
C ILE A 121 23.28 -1.81 -4.22
N PRO A 122 22.64 -2.26 -3.13
CA PRO A 122 21.25 -1.92 -2.85
C PRO A 122 21.13 -0.44 -2.46
N VAL A 123 20.24 0.29 -3.15
CA VAL A 123 20.13 1.74 -2.99
C VAL A 123 18.70 2.25 -3.00
N TRP A 124 18.55 3.44 -2.40
CA TRP A 124 17.48 4.37 -2.70
C TRP A 124 17.96 5.50 -3.59
N ILE A 125 17.11 5.94 -4.52
CA ILE A 125 17.45 7.01 -5.46
C ILE A 125 16.68 8.27 -5.10
N ILE A 126 17.42 9.33 -4.82
CA ILE A 126 16.88 10.63 -4.43
C ILE A 126 17.33 11.65 -5.46
N SER A 127 16.40 12.43 -5.96
CA SER A 127 16.68 13.63 -6.75
C SER A 127 16.28 14.87 -5.97
N ASP A 128 16.60 16.03 -6.52
CA ASP A 128 16.04 17.32 -6.10
C ASP A 128 14.52 17.38 -6.21
N ALA A 129 13.93 16.66 -7.17
CA ALA A 129 12.49 16.64 -7.40
C ALA A 129 11.73 15.57 -6.60
N ALA A 130 12.32 14.38 -6.38
CA ALA A 130 11.59 13.23 -5.87
C ALA A 130 12.47 12.13 -5.25
N PHE A 131 11.87 11.36 -4.35
CA PHE A 131 12.32 10.01 -3.99
C PHE A 131 11.75 9.02 -5.03
N LEU A 132 12.61 8.47 -5.88
CA LEU A 132 12.21 7.68 -7.05
C LEU A 132 11.32 6.49 -6.68
N GLN A 133 11.73 5.67 -5.71
CA GLN A 133 10.99 4.46 -5.34
C GLN A 133 9.57 4.78 -4.87
N GLU A 134 9.42 5.79 -4.02
CA GLU A 134 8.12 6.23 -3.53
C GLU A 134 7.24 6.73 -4.66
N GLU A 135 7.80 7.51 -5.60
CA GLU A 135 7.03 8.06 -6.71
C GLU A 135 6.56 6.98 -7.69
N LEU A 136 7.40 5.99 -7.97
CA LEU A 136 7.01 4.82 -8.77
C LEU A 136 5.86 4.04 -8.13
N LEU A 137 5.89 3.87 -6.80
CA LEU A 137 4.81 3.23 -6.05
C LEU A 137 3.54 4.08 -6.08
N ARG A 138 3.66 5.39 -5.83
CA ARG A 138 2.53 6.33 -5.82
C ARG A 138 1.81 6.36 -7.16
N GLN A 139 2.54 6.27 -8.28
CA GLN A 139 1.95 6.19 -9.62
C GLN A 139 1.39 4.80 -9.97
N GLY A 140 1.63 3.79 -9.14
CA GLY A 140 1.23 2.40 -9.40
C GLY A 140 2.05 1.75 -10.52
N LEU A 141 3.32 2.15 -10.67
CA LEU A 141 4.26 1.60 -11.66
C LEU A 141 5.16 0.52 -11.06
N ALA A 142 5.20 0.38 -9.73
CA ALA A 142 5.99 -0.61 -9.03
C ALA A 142 5.17 -1.23 -7.88
N VAL A 143 5.73 -2.29 -7.29
CA VAL A 143 5.17 -3.00 -6.14
C VAL A 143 6.16 -2.92 -4.99
N ALA A 144 5.68 -2.61 -3.79
CA ALA A 144 6.52 -2.53 -2.61
C ALA A 144 6.89 -3.95 -2.13
N VAL A 145 8.18 -4.19 -1.94
CA VAL A 145 8.69 -5.46 -1.43
C VAL A 145 9.47 -5.23 -0.13
N PRO A 146 9.44 -6.19 0.81
CA PRO A 146 10.29 -6.14 1.98
C PRO A 146 11.75 -6.04 1.56
N PHE A 147 12.48 -5.12 2.18
CA PHE A 147 13.91 -4.97 1.98
C PHE A 147 14.64 -5.26 3.28
N ALA A 148 15.78 -5.95 3.17
CA ALA A 148 16.68 -6.20 4.28
C ALA A 148 17.66 -5.03 4.40
N GLY A 149 17.39 -4.11 5.34
CA GLY A 149 18.31 -3.05 5.74
C GLY A 149 18.43 -3.01 7.26
N ASP A 150 19.47 -2.35 7.76
CA ASP A 150 19.53 -1.91 9.16
C ASP A 150 18.42 -0.87 9.45
N GLY A 151 18.30 -0.36 10.68
CA GLY A 151 17.11 0.36 11.18
C GLY A 151 16.52 1.47 10.28
N LEU A 152 17.31 2.11 9.42
CA LEU A 152 16.81 3.05 8.40
C LEU A 152 15.96 2.37 7.31
N GLY A 153 16.37 1.16 6.88
CA GLY A 153 15.65 0.30 5.93
C GLY A 153 14.22 -0.01 6.33
N GLU A 154 14.00 -0.42 7.59
CA GLU A 154 12.66 -0.73 8.12
C GLU A 154 11.80 0.53 8.28
N THR A 155 12.41 1.61 8.78
CA THR A 155 11.73 2.90 9.00
C THR A 155 11.20 3.50 7.69
N CYS A 156 12.01 3.46 6.63
CA CYS A 156 11.63 3.96 5.31
C CYS A 156 10.72 2.98 4.54
N ALA A 157 10.71 1.69 4.88
CA ALA A 157 9.76 0.75 4.29
C ALA A 157 8.31 1.19 4.54
N THR A 158 7.98 1.70 5.73
CA THR A 158 6.62 2.22 6.00
C THR A 158 6.19 3.31 5.01
N ARG A 159 7.12 4.20 4.61
CA ARG A 159 6.86 5.27 3.63
C ARG A 159 6.55 4.70 2.24
N LEU A 160 7.31 3.71 1.80
CA LEU A 160 7.07 3.04 0.51
C LEU A 160 5.72 2.31 0.49
N PHE A 161 5.41 1.55 1.54
CA PHE A 161 4.16 0.81 1.63
C PHE A 161 2.94 1.74 1.69
N ALA A 162 3.06 2.90 2.35
CA ALA A 162 2.02 3.91 2.35
C ALA A 162 1.76 4.48 0.94
N ALA A 163 2.82 4.77 0.16
CA ALA A 163 2.68 5.25 -1.22
C ALA A 163 2.02 4.21 -2.14
N GLU A 164 2.34 2.93 -1.97
CA GLU A 164 1.66 1.84 -2.66
C GLU A 164 0.16 1.79 -2.29
N GLU A 165 -0.16 1.89 -1.01
CA GLU A 165 -1.54 1.87 -0.52
C GLU A 165 -2.37 3.05 -1.06
N GLU A 166 -1.78 4.24 -1.18
CA GLU A 166 -2.40 5.39 -1.86
C GLU A 166 -2.72 5.07 -3.32
N ALA A 167 -1.76 4.50 -4.06
CA ALA A 167 -1.95 4.12 -5.45
C ALA A 167 -3.03 3.05 -5.61
N ARG A 168 -3.06 2.09 -4.70
CA ARG A 168 -4.06 1.01 -4.67
C ARG A 168 -5.47 1.54 -4.43
N LYS A 169 -5.65 2.38 -3.40
CA LYS A 169 -6.94 3.02 -3.10
C LYS A 169 -7.43 3.92 -4.23
N ALA A 170 -6.51 4.61 -4.90
CA ALA A 170 -6.83 5.49 -6.03
C ALA A 170 -6.98 4.74 -7.37
N GLY A 171 -6.72 3.43 -7.42
CA GLY A 171 -6.72 2.67 -8.68
C GLY A 171 -5.74 3.25 -9.71
N ARG A 172 -4.52 3.60 -9.30
CA ARG A 172 -3.47 4.13 -10.20
C ARG A 172 -2.63 3.01 -10.79
N GLY A 173 -2.17 3.21 -12.02
CA GLY A 173 -1.29 2.27 -12.72
C GLY A 173 -1.84 0.84 -12.73
N ILE A 174 -1.03 -0.12 -12.27
CA ILE A 174 -1.38 -1.54 -12.22
C ILE A 174 -2.56 -1.86 -11.29
N TRP A 175 -2.86 -1.00 -10.33
CA TRP A 175 -3.92 -1.23 -9.34
C TRP A 175 -5.33 -1.07 -9.91
N LYS A 176 -5.47 -0.68 -11.18
CA LYS A 176 -6.73 -0.81 -11.95
C LYS A 176 -7.06 -2.27 -12.26
N THR A 177 -6.06 -3.14 -12.26
CA THR A 177 -6.21 -4.56 -12.56
C THR A 177 -6.81 -5.27 -11.34
N PRO A 178 -7.97 -5.94 -11.48
CA PRO A 178 -8.56 -6.69 -10.38
C PRO A 178 -7.75 -7.95 -10.06
N GLY A 179 -7.84 -8.42 -8.81
CA GLY A 179 -7.27 -9.71 -8.42
C GLY A 179 -5.75 -9.73 -8.14
N LEU A 180 -5.09 -8.56 -8.10
CA LEU A 180 -3.69 -8.46 -7.66
C LEU A 180 -3.52 -8.68 -6.15
N VAL A 181 -4.58 -8.38 -5.38
CA VAL A 181 -4.69 -8.76 -3.97
C VAL A 181 -5.67 -9.93 -3.87
N ARG A 182 -5.21 -11.05 -3.34
CA ARG A 182 -5.99 -12.30 -3.27
C ARG A 182 -6.48 -12.53 -1.85
N GLN A 183 -7.64 -13.17 -1.72
CA GLN A 183 -8.20 -13.49 -0.41
C GLN A 183 -7.60 -14.81 0.08
N ALA A 184 -7.22 -14.88 1.36
CA ALA A 184 -6.66 -16.06 2.01
C ALA A 184 -7.57 -17.30 1.88
N LYS A 185 -8.89 -17.08 1.87
CA LYS A 185 -9.91 -18.14 1.69
C LYS A 185 -10.00 -18.68 0.26
N ASP A 186 -9.45 -17.99 -0.73
CA ASP A 186 -9.46 -18.43 -2.12
C ASP A 186 -8.22 -19.29 -2.43
N VAL A 187 -8.22 -20.50 -1.85
CA VAL A 187 -7.12 -21.47 -1.97
C VAL A 187 -6.79 -21.72 -3.44
N LYS A 188 -7.81 -21.87 -4.31
CA LYS A 188 -7.60 -22.13 -5.74
C LYS A 188 -6.86 -20.98 -6.42
N ALA A 189 -7.23 -19.73 -6.13
CA ALA A 189 -6.50 -18.59 -6.68
C ALA A 189 -5.06 -18.53 -6.18
N LEU A 190 -4.81 -18.84 -4.91
CA LEU A 190 -3.47 -18.86 -4.33
C LEU A 190 -2.60 -20.00 -4.89
N SER A 191 -3.15 -21.21 -5.03
CA SER A 191 -2.42 -22.36 -5.57
C SER A 191 -2.00 -22.17 -7.03
N SER A 192 -2.75 -21.39 -7.81
CA SER A 192 -2.36 -21.05 -9.19
C SER A 192 -1.11 -20.15 -9.28
N GLN A 193 -0.55 -19.74 -8.14
CA GLN A 193 0.46 -18.69 -8.01
C GLN A 193 1.69 -19.14 -7.22
N TYR A 194 1.86 -20.45 -7.03
CA TYR A 194 3.08 -20.99 -6.43
C TYR A 194 4.33 -20.54 -7.21
N GLY A 195 5.39 -20.23 -6.47
CA GLY A 195 6.63 -19.66 -6.99
C GLY A 195 6.55 -18.17 -7.33
N ARG A 196 5.38 -17.53 -7.22
CA ARG A 196 5.17 -16.11 -7.55
C ARG A 196 5.03 -15.27 -6.30
N TYR A 197 5.35 -13.98 -6.43
CA TYR A 197 5.10 -13.02 -5.37
C TYR A 197 3.61 -12.70 -5.32
N GLY A 198 3.03 -12.76 -4.13
CA GLY A 198 1.61 -12.51 -3.91
C GLY A 198 1.37 -11.54 -2.77
N ILE A 199 0.24 -10.85 -2.85
CA ILE A 199 -0.35 -10.08 -1.75
C ILE A 199 -1.64 -10.79 -1.36
N VAL A 200 -1.73 -11.21 -0.10
CA VAL A 200 -2.82 -12.02 0.43
C VAL A 200 -3.49 -11.29 1.59
N GLU A 201 -4.80 -11.11 1.53
CA GLU A 201 -5.60 -10.52 2.61
C GLU A 201 -6.47 -11.59 3.27
N GLY A 202 -6.57 -11.55 4.59
CA GLY A 202 -7.45 -12.45 5.32
C GLY A 202 -7.46 -12.22 6.81
N THR A 203 -8.35 -12.92 7.50
CA THR A 203 -8.44 -12.91 8.96
C THR A 203 -7.68 -14.09 9.53
N ILE A 204 -6.77 -13.83 10.47
CA ILE A 204 -6.07 -14.89 11.20
C ILE A 204 -7.05 -15.51 12.18
N ILE A 205 -7.29 -16.82 12.06
CA ILE A 205 -8.24 -17.52 12.92
C ILE A 205 -7.56 -18.20 14.12
N SER A 206 -6.28 -18.52 14.00
CA SER A 206 -5.48 -19.09 15.07
C SER A 206 -4.00 -18.85 14.84
N VAL A 207 -3.24 -18.86 15.92
CA VAL A 207 -1.77 -18.83 15.89
C VAL A 207 -1.27 -20.12 16.53
N GLY A 208 -0.57 -20.93 15.73
CA GLY A 208 0.04 -22.16 16.18
C GLY A 208 1.48 -21.90 16.57
N ASP A 209 1.82 -22.11 17.84
CA ASP A 209 3.20 -22.05 18.30
C ASP A 209 3.82 -23.45 18.37
N ARG A 210 5.03 -23.57 17.80
CA ARG A 210 5.86 -24.77 17.78
C ARG A 210 7.30 -24.36 18.06
N PRO A 211 8.14 -25.24 18.64
CA PRO A 211 9.48 -24.89 19.13
C PRO A 211 10.41 -24.12 18.17
N TYR A 212 10.18 -24.21 16.86
CA TYR A 212 11.00 -23.56 15.84
C TYR A 212 10.21 -22.75 14.81
N ARG A 213 8.88 -22.67 14.95
CA ARG A 213 7.99 -22.08 13.94
C ARG A 213 6.74 -21.53 14.61
N THR A 214 6.35 -20.33 14.21
CA THR A 214 5.01 -19.80 14.50
C THR A 214 4.18 -19.78 13.22
N TYR A 215 2.96 -20.30 13.28
CA TYR A 215 2.03 -20.36 12.15
C TYR A 215 0.87 -19.40 12.37
N LEU A 216 0.58 -18.55 11.40
CA LEU A 216 -0.63 -17.74 11.33
C LEU A 216 -1.60 -18.44 10.39
N ASN A 217 -2.66 -19.03 10.94
CA ASN A 217 -3.59 -19.84 10.17
C ASN A 217 -4.81 -19.02 9.75
N PHE A 218 -5.21 -19.15 8.49
CA PHE A 218 -6.37 -18.45 7.92
C PHE A 218 -7.57 -19.38 7.69
N GLY A 219 -7.41 -20.65 8.00
CA GLY A 219 -8.43 -21.67 7.91
C GLY A 219 -8.22 -22.78 8.94
N ARG A 220 -9.19 -23.70 9.05
CA ARG A 220 -9.21 -24.74 10.09
C ARG A 220 -8.33 -25.92 9.75
N ASP A 221 -8.09 -26.14 8.46
CA ASP A 221 -7.29 -27.25 7.96
C ASP A 221 -5.99 -26.72 7.36
N TRP A 222 -4.93 -26.70 8.16
CA TRP A 222 -3.59 -26.24 7.75
C TRP A 222 -3.04 -27.00 6.54
N SER A 223 -3.54 -28.21 6.25
CA SER A 223 -3.08 -29.02 5.13
C SER A 223 -3.75 -28.68 3.81
N HIS A 224 -4.73 -27.78 3.78
CA HIS A 224 -5.41 -27.33 2.57
C HIS A 224 -5.59 -25.81 2.51
N ASP A 225 -5.68 -25.16 3.67
CA ASP A 225 -5.93 -23.72 3.80
C ASP A 225 -4.63 -22.91 3.73
N PHE A 226 -4.78 -21.62 3.44
CA PHE A 226 -3.66 -20.69 3.45
C PHE A 226 -3.07 -20.52 4.86
N THR A 227 -1.74 -20.59 4.94
CA THR A 227 -0.98 -20.42 6.19
C THR A 227 0.19 -19.47 5.97
N ALA A 228 0.50 -18.62 6.95
CA ALA A 228 1.77 -17.92 6.98
C ALA A 228 2.68 -18.49 8.07
N GLU A 229 3.95 -18.66 7.74
CA GLU A 229 4.95 -19.26 8.62
C GLU A 229 5.99 -18.21 9.00
N ILE A 230 6.38 -18.17 10.27
CA ILE A 230 7.48 -17.38 10.81
C ILE A 230 8.49 -18.35 11.41
N ASP A 231 9.76 -18.22 11.01
CA ASP A 231 10.86 -18.98 11.63
C ASP A 231 11.08 -18.50 13.06
N GLY A 232 11.35 -19.39 14.01
CA GLY A 232 11.52 -19.04 15.43
C GLY A 232 12.54 -17.92 15.66
N ARG A 233 13.60 -17.85 14.83
CA ARG A 233 14.60 -16.75 14.91
C ARG A 233 14.06 -15.38 14.49
N ASP A 234 13.00 -15.34 13.70
CA ASP A 234 12.41 -14.12 13.15
C ASP A 234 11.23 -13.62 14.00
N VAL A 235 10.76 -14.39 14.99
CA VAL A 235 9.62 -14.04 15.87
C VAL A 235 9.81 -12.68 16.56
N ALA A 236 11.03 -12.36 16.99
CA ALA A 236 11.36 -11.08 17.61
C ALA A 236 11.12 -9.88 16.67
N VAL A 237 11.29 -10.06 15.35
CA VAL A 237 11.04 -9.01 14.33
C VAL A 237 9.57 -8.61 14.31
N PHE A 238 8.66 -9.52 14.70
CA PHE A 238 7.22 -9.27 14.78
C PHE A 238 6.74 -8.86 16.18
N GLY A 239 7.66 -8.53 17.09
CA GLY A 239 7.33 -8.12 18.46
C GLY A 239 7.14 -9.28 19.45
N GLY A 240 7.51 -10.50 19.07
CA GLY A 240 7.45 -11.67 19.94
C GLY A 240 6.14 -12.45 19.88
N GLU A 241 6.10 -13.61 20.54
CA GLU A 241 4.96 -14.54 20.53
C GLU A 241 3.66 -13.88 21.00
N GLN A 242 3.71 -13.08 22.07
CA GLN A 242 2.52 -12.43 22.62
C GLN A 242 1.89 -11.44 21.61
N GLN A 243 2.72 -10.73 20.85
CA GLN A 243 2.24 -9.82 19.80
C GLN A 243 1.59 -10.60 18.66
N LEU A 244 2.16 -11.74 18.27
CA LEU A 244 1.61 -12.63 17.26
C LEU A 244 0.29 -13.26 17.71
N LEU A 245 0.21 -13.76 18.95
CA LEU A 245 -1.04 -14.28 19.54
C LEU A 245 -2.15 -13.22 19.54
N GLY A 246 -1.80 -11.94 19.72
CA GLY A 246 -2.73 -10.81 19.64
C GLY A 246 -3.32 -10.56 18.24
N LEU A 247 -2.79 -11.21 17.19
CA LEU A 247 -3.31 -11.11 15.82
C LEU A 247 -4.53 -12.02 15.57
N VAL A 248 -4.87 -12.93 16.49
CA VAL A 248 -6.06 -13.77 16.34
C VAL A 248 -7.32 -12.90 16.22
N GLY A 249 -8.12 -13.18 15.19
CA GLY A 249 -9.31 -12.42 14.84
C GLY A 249 -9.04 -11.12 14.09
N LYS A 250 -7.77 -10.77 13.81
CA LYS A 250 -7.43 -9.56 13.07
C LYS A 250 -7.39 -9.81 11.56
N THR A 251 -7.87 -8.83 10.79
CA THR A 251 -7.67 -8.82 9.34
C THR A 251 -6.30 -8.24 9.03
N VAL A 252 -5.50 -9.00 8.28
CA VAL A 252 -4.16 -8.62 7.88
C VAL A 252 -4.00 -8.74 6.37
N ARG A 253 -3.02 -8.00 5.86
CA ARG A 253 -2.46 -8.17 4.52
C ARG A 253 -1.04 -8.67 4.65
N LEU A 254 -0.78 -9.80 4.00
CA LEU A 254 0.52 -10.44 3.94
C LEU A 254 1.10 -10.34 2.54
N ARG A 255 2.43 -10.35 2.43
CA ARG A 255 3.11 -10.39 1.13
C ARG A 255 4.38 -11.23 1.15
N GLY A 256 4.66 -11.89 0.04
CA GLY A 256 5.81 -12.77 -0.11
C GLY A 256 5.67 -13.71 -1.29
N PHE A 257 6.63 -14.61 -1.45
CA PHE A 257 6.52 -15.69 -2.43
C PHE A 257 5.60 -16.78 -1.90
N LEU A 258 4.58 -17.13 -2.68
CA LEU A 258 3.68 -18.24 -2.40
C LEU A 258 4.38 -19.56 -2.68
N ASP A 259 4.31 -20.47 -1.73
CA ASP A 259 4.88 -21.81 -1.80
C ASP A 259 3.81 -22.87 -1.47
N GLU A 260 4.09 -24.13 -1.78
CA GLU A 260 3.23 -25.26 -1.48
C GLU A 260 3.79 -26.07 -0.31
N LYS A 261 3.05 -26.12 0.81
CA LYS A 261 3.42 -26.92 1.98
C LYS A 261 2.18 -27.44 2.69
N GLY A 262 1.58 -28.49 2.12
CA GLY A 262 0.23 -28.94 2.48
C GLY A 262 -0.81 -28.07 1.78
N GLY A 263 -0.86 -26.78 2.11
CA GLY A 263 -1.64 -25.77 1.40
C GLY A 263 -0.77 -24.59 0.91
N PRO A 264 -1.40 -23.53 0.38
CA PRO A 264 -0.71 -22.31 0.03
C PRO A 264 -0.04 -21.67 1.25
N MET A 265 1.23 -21.30 1.12
CA MET A 265 2.01 -20.78 2.24
C MET A 265 2.79 -19.52 1.89
N LEU A 266 2.88 -18.58 2.85
CA LEU A 266 3.87 -17.50 2.82
C LEU A 266 4.87 -17.67 3.96
N LEU A 267 6.17 -17.52 3.66
CA LEU A 267 7.20 -17.38 4.69
C LEU A 267 7.44 -15.90 5.01
N LEU A 268 7.25 -15.54 6.27
CA LEU A 268 7.44 -14.19 6.80
C LEU A 268 8.75 -14.13 7.58
N ARG A 269 9.60 -13.17 7.22
CA ARG A 269 10.90 -12.90 7.86
C ARG A 269 11.04 -11.45 8.31
N ARG A 270 10.20 -10.55 7.80
CA ARG A 270 10.24 -9.12 8.06
C ARG A 270 8.87 -8.64 8.49
N SER A 271 8.84 -7.71 9.46
CA SER A 271 7.60 -7.08 9.93
C SER A 271 6.83 -6.40 8.81
N SER A 272 7.53 -5.80 7.84
CA SER A 272 6.92 -5.19 6.66
C SER A 272 6.16 -6.17 5.75
N GLN A 273 6.32 -7.49 5.92
CA GLN A 273 5.49 -8.46 5.21
C GLN A 273 4.07 -8.58 5.77
N LEU A 274 3.81 -8.05 6.97
CA LEU A 274 2.52 -8.14 7.66
C LEU A 274 1.98 -6.74 7.97
N GLU A 275 0.87 -6.41 7.36
CA GLU A 275 0.14 -5.15 7.59
C GLU A 275 -1.20 -5.45 8.26
N MET A 276 -1.51 -4.77 9.37
CA MET A 276 -2.81 -4.87 10.02
C MET A 276 -3.81 -3.95 9.33
N MET A 277 -4.95 -4.52 8.90
CA MET A 277 -5.98 -3.78 8.16
C MET A 277 -7.03 -3.16 9.10
N ASP A 278 -7.27 -3.75 10.26
CA ASP A 278 -8.30 -3.28 11.20
C ASP A 278 -7.96 -1.92 11.83
N ALA A 279 -6.67 -1.55 11.88
CA ALA A 279 -6.23 -0.23 12.35
C ALA A 279 -6.56 0.91 11.37
N LEU A 280 -6.93 0.58 10.12
CA LEU A 280 -7.24 1.56 9.06
C LEU A 280 -8.75 1.82 8.90
N GLN A 281 -9.62 1.14 9.65
CA GLN A 281 -11.09 1.24 9.53
C GLN A 281 -11.75 2.15 10.58
N HIS A 282 -10.99 2.65 11.56
CA HIS A 282 -11.48 3.57 12.61
C HIS A 282 -10.82 4.96 12.57
N ARG A 283 -10.41 5.44 11.39
CA ARG A 283 -9.99 6.83 11.19
C ARG A 283 -10.81 7.49 10.11
#